data_AF-A0A452XZK1-F1
#
_entry.id   AF-A0A452XZK1-F1
#
_cell.length_a   1.000
_cell.length_b   1.000
_cell.length_c   1.000
_cell.angle_alpha   90.00
_cell.angle_beta   90.00
_cell.angle_gamma   90.00
#
_symmetry.space_group_name_H-M   'P 1'
#
loop_
_entity.id
_entity.type
_entity.pdbx_description
1 polymer ?
#
loop_
_entity_poly.entity_id
_entity_poly.type
_entity_poly.pdbx_seq_one_letter_code
_entity_poly.pdbx_strand_id
1 'polypeptide(L)'
;MGLFSKLDVGPLELGDYLAIGAIFSATDSVCTLQVLNQDEAPLLYSLVFGEGVVNDATSVVLFNAIQNIDINHFDVFVLLQFIGKFLYLFFTSTVLGVAAGLLSAYIIKKLCFARHSTDREVAIMILMAYLSYMLSMLLDLSGILTVFFCGIVMSHYTWHNVTESSRVTTKHTFATLSFIAEIFLFLYVGMDALDIDKWKLASSRYLLLSMNNYLTVRTV
;
A
#
# COMPACT_ATOMS: atom_id res chain seq x y z
N MET A 1 -14.91 19.44 16.76
CA MET A 1 -13.60 20.11 16.92
C MET A 1 -13.12 20.17 18.39
N GLY A 2 -13.50 19.20 19.26
CA GLY A 2 -13.18 19.26 20.71
C GLY A 2 -12.43 18.05 21.29
N LEU A 3 -12.23 16.98 20.51
CA LEU A 3 -11.53 15.78 20.98
C LEU A 3 -10.00 15.99 20.99
N PHE A 4 -9.46 16.60 19.92
CA PHE A 4 -8.03 16.85 19.77
C PHE A 4 -7.49 17.96 20.71
N SER A 5 -8.32 18.94 21.07
CA SER A 5 -7.95 19.97 22.06
C SER A 5 -7.75 19.41 23.47
N LYS A 6 -8.31 18.24 23.79
CA LYS A 6 -8.11 17.55 25.09
C LYS A 6 -6.88 16.65 25.13
N LEU A 7 -6.24 16.39 23.99
CA LEU A 7 -5.15 15.42 23.86
C LEU A 7 -3.75 16.04 23.90
N ASP A 8 -3.61 17.35 24.14
CA ASP A 8 -2.32 18.08 24.20
C ASP A 8 -1.39 17.84 22.98
N VAL A 9 -1.99 17.46 21.85
CA VAL A 9 -1.35 17.48 20.54
C VAL A 9 -1.43 18.93 20.10
N GLY A 10 -0.30 19.55 19.75
CA GLY A 10 -0.22 20.97 19.37
C GLY A 10 -1.19 21.37 18.26
N PRO A 11 -1.23 22.65 17.86
CA PRO A 11 -2.10 23.09 16.77
C PRO A 11 -1.71 22.34 15.48
N LEU A 12 -2.55 21.39 15.08
CA LEU A 12 -2.38 20.63 13.83
C LEU A 12 -2.67 21.55 12.65
N GLU A 13 -1.80 21.52 11.65
CA GLU A 13 -2.03 22.25 10.40
C GLU A 13 -3.03 21.51 9.51
N LEU A 14 -3.56 22.19 8.49
CA LEU A 14 -4.51 21.59 7.55
C LEU A 14 -3.92 20.34 6.85
N GLY A 15 -2.62 20.36 6.56
CA GLY A 15 -1.90 19.21 5.99
C GLY A 15 -1.89 18.00 6.91
N ASP A 16 -1.72 18.20 8.21
CA ASP A 16 -1.75 17.12 9.20
C ASP A 16 -3.13 16.46 9.25
N TYR A 17 -4.20 17.26 9.22
CA TYR A 17 -5.58 16.72 9.16
C TYR A 17 -5.84 15.92 7.89
N LEU A 18 -5.35 16.38 6.74
CA LEU A 18 -5.47 15.67 5.48
C LEU A 18 -4.66 14.36 5.49
N ALA A 19 -3.43 14.40 6.02
CA ALA A 19 -2.56 13.23 6.12
C ALA A 19 -3.16 12.17 7.07
N ILE A 20 -3.68 12.59 8.22
CA ILE A 20 -4.41 11.72 9.15
C ILE A 20 -5.65 11.13 8.49
N GLY A 21 -6.41 11.94 7.75
CA GLY A 21 -7.57 11.47 6.98
C GLY A 21 -7.20 10.42 5.93
N ALA A 22 -6.08 10.60 5.23
CA ALA A 22 -5.57 9.64 4.27
C ALA A 22 -5.15 8.32 4.93
N ILE A 23 -4.49 8.37 6.09
CA ILE A 23 -4.10 7.18 6.85
C ILE A 23 -5.35 6.41 7.32
N PHE A 24 -6.34 7.10 7.90
CA PHE A 24 -7.56 6.46 8.39
C PHE A 24 -8.55 6.05 7.29
N SER A 25 -8.34 6.53 6.06
CA SER A 25 -9.14 6.09 4.92
C SER A 25 -8.88 4.62 4.58
N ALA A 26 -7.67 4.12 4.81
CA ALA A 26 -7.31 2.72 4.61
C ALA A 26 -8.13 1.83 5.57
N THR A 27 -8.89 0.90 5.01
CA THR A 27 -9.78 -0.01 5.76
C THR A 27 -9.13 -1.38 5.88
N ASP A 28 -8.82 -1.80 7.11
CA ASP A 28 -8.39 -3.17 7.35
C ASP A 28 -9.58 -4.13 7.25
N SER A 29 -9.63 -4.88 6.15
CA SER A 29 -10.67 -5.89 5.90
C SER A 29 -10.31 -7.28 6.45
N VAL A 30 -9.11 -7.48 7.00
CA VAL A 30 -8.61 -8.82 7.33
C VAL A 30 -9.48 -9.51 8.39
N CYS A 31 -9.85 -8.81 9.48
CA CYS A 31 -10.77 -9.35 10.49
C CYS A 31 -12.13 -9.78 9.89
N THR A 32 -12.66 -9.00 8.95
CA THR A 32 -13.94 -9.33 8.30
C THR A 32 -13.81 -10.55 7.39
N LEU A 33 -12.69 -10.66 6.66
CA LEU A 33 -12.40 -11.78 5.76
C LEU A 33 -12.11 -13.08 6.51
N GLN A 34 -11.65 -13.02 7.76
CA GLN A 34 -11.45 -14.21 8.62
C GLN A 34 -12.77 -14.84 9.06
N VAL A 35 -13.82 -14.02 9.24
CA VAL A 35 -15.16 -14.49 9.62
C VAL A 35 -15.97 -14.88 8.38
N LEU A 36 -15.70 -14.25 7.23
CA LEU A 36 -16.41 -14.54 5.99
C LEU A 36 -15.94 -15.84 5.37
N ASN A 37 -16.86 -16.78 5.14
CA ASN A 37 -16.54 -18.02 4.46
C ASN A 37 -16.59 -17.83 2.93
N GLN A 38 -15.46 -18.08 2.25
CA GLN A 38 -15.33 -17.93 0.80
C GLN A 38 -16.27 -18.87 0.03
N ASP A 39 -16.62 -20.03 0.60
CA ASP A 39 -17.51 -21.02 -0.04
C ASP A 39 -19.00 -20.65 0.07
N GLU A 40 -19.39 -19.92 1.13
CA GLU A 40 -20.78 -19.51 1.37
C GLU A 40 -21.14 -18.20 0.67
N ALA A 41 -20.19 -17.24 0.65
CA ALA A 41 -20.41 -15.91 0.07
C ALA A 41 -19.24 -15.44 -0.79
N PRO A 42 -18.94 -16.12 -1.92
CA PRO A 42 -17.76 -15.84 -2.74
C PRO A 42 -17.75 -14.41 -3.32
N LEU A 43 -18.91 -13.88 -3.73
CA LEU A 43 -19.02 -12.53 -4.27
C LEU A 43 -18.68 -11.47 -3.22
N LEU A 44 -19.20 -11.63 -1.99
CA LEU A 44 -18.97 -10.70 -0.90
C LEU A 44 -17.51 -10.75 -0.44
N TYR A 45 -16.93 -11.96 -0.36
CA TYR A 45 -15.51 -12.15 -0.05
C TYR A 45 -14.63 -11.39 -1.05
N SER A 46 -14.84 -11.61 -2.35
CA SER A 46 -14.04 -10.95 -3.38
C SER A 46 -14.25 -9.44 -3.44
N LEU A 47 -15.46 -8.95 -3.15
CA LEU A 47 -15.76 -7.52 -3.17
C LEU A 47 -15.08 -6.80 -2.00
N VAL A 48 -15.21 -7.32 -0.78
CA VAL A 48 -14.57 -6.74 0.43
C VAL A 48 -13.05 -6.81 0.33
N PHE A 49 -12.49 -7.94 -0.12
CA PHE A 49 -11.05 -8.06 -0.35
C PHE A 49 -10.55 -7.07 -1.41
N GLY A 50 -11.25 -7.00 -2.55
CA GLY A 50 -10.89 -6.10 -3.64
C GLY A 50 -10.95 -4.63 -3.24
N GLU A 51 -12.01 -4.23 -2.52
CA GLU A 51 -12.16 -2.88 -1.97
C GLU A 51 -11.00 -2.56 -1.03
N GLY A 52 -10.70 -3.42 -0.06
CA GLY A 52 -9.63 -3.21 0.92
C GLY A 52 -8.27 -2.98 0.26
N VAL A 53 -7.88 -3.84 -0.69
CA VAL A 53 -6.57 -3.70 -1.34
C VAL A 53 -6.46 -2.45 -2.23
N VAL A 54 -7.52 -2.12 -2.98
CA VAL A 54 -7.54 -0.88 -3.78
C VAL A 54 -7.50 0.33 -2.85
N ASN A 55 -8.28 0.32 -1.77
CA ASN A 55 -8.33 1.40 -0.79
C ASN A 55 -6.96 1.65 -0.14
N ASP A 56 -6.27 0.60 0.32
CA ASP A 56 -4.92 0.71 0.89
C ASP A 56 -3.94 1.35 -0.10
N ALA A 57 -3.96 0.88 -1.35
CA ALA A 57 -3.09 1.41 -2.39
C ALA A 57 -3.39 2.89 -2.70
N THR A 58 -4.68 3.28 -2.75
CA THR A 58 -5.07 4.68 -2.95
C THR A 58 -4.70 5.57 -1.76
N SER A 59 -4.85 5.07 -0.53
CA SER A 59 -4.52 5.80 0.69
C SER A 59 -3.04 6.11 0.80
N VAL A 60 -2.16 5.17 0.42
CA VAL A 60 -0.71 5.40 0.36
C VAL A 60 -0.34 6.46 -0.69
N VAL A 61 -0.96 6.41 -1.88
CA VAL A 61 -0.71 7.42 -2.94
C VAL A 61 -1.22 8.80 -2.51
N LEU A 62 -2.40 8.86 -1.89
CA LEU A 62 -2.99 10.09 -1.34
C LEU A 62 -2.08 10.68 -0.25
N PHE A 63 -1.59 9.87 0.68
CA PHE A 63 -0.68 10.29 1.73
C PHE A 63 0.64 10.85 1.17
N ASN A 64 1.27 10.14 0.23
CA ASN A 64 2.50 10.62 -0.42
C ASN A 64 2.26 11.94 -1.15
N ALA A 65 1.13 12.06 -1.84
CA ALA A 65 0.83 13.28 -2.57
C ALA A 65 0.50 14.47 -1.64
N ILE A 66 -0.12 14.25 -0.46
CA ILE A 66 -0.33 15.29 0.57
C ILE A 66 1.01 15.79 1.13
N GLN A 67 1.98 14.91 1.38
CA GLN A 67 3.31 15.32 1.86
C GLN A 67 4.07 16.23 0.88
N ASN A 68 3.70 16.22 -0.40
CA ASN A 68 4.32 17.03 -1.44
C ASN A 68 3.60 18.36 -1.70
N ILE A 69 2.51 18.67 -0.97
CA ILE A 69 1.76 19.93 -1.13
C ILE A 69 2.34 21.01 -0.21
N ASP A 70 2.62 22.18 -0.78
CA ASP A 70 2.94 23.38 -0.02
C ASP A 70 1.63 24.11 0.39
N ILE A 71 1.35 24.13 1.69
CA ILE A 71 0.03 24.50 2.27
C ILE A 71 -0.21 26.03 2.16
N ASN A 72 0.83 26.81 1.88
CA ASN A 72 0.74 28.27 1.84
C ASN A 72 -0.03 28.83 0.64
N HIS A 73 -0.32 28.03 -0.39
CA HIS A 73 -1.11 28.44 -1.56
C HIS A 73 -2.14 27.37 -1.94
N PHE A 74 -3.26 27.35 -1.21
CA PHE A 74 -4.44 26.56 -1.59
C PHE A 74 -5.11 27.17 -2.83
N ASP A 75 -4.60 26.81 -4.01
CA ASP A 75 -5.20 27.14 -5.30
C ASP A 75 -5.93 25.93 -5.88
N VAL A 76 -7.03 26.16 -6.60
CA VAL A 76 -7.78 25.13 -7.35
C VAL A 76 -6.84 24.40 -8.33
N PHE A 77 -5.81 25.10 -8.82
CA PHE A 77 -4.78 24.55 -9.67
C PHE A 77 -3.94 23.45 -8.98
N VAL A 78 -3.60 23.59 -7.69
CA VAL A 78 -2.84 22.58 -6.92
C VAL A 78 -3.69 21.32 -6.74
N LEU A 79 -4.99 21.48 -6.45
CA LEU A 79 -5.91 20.34 -6.35
C LEU A 79 -6.03 19.59 -7.68
N LEU A 80 -6.11 20.30 -8.81
CA LEU A 80 -6.17 19.68 -10.13
C LEU A 80 -4.86 18.96 -10.48
N GLN A 81 -3.71 19.56 -10.16
CA GLN A 81 -2.40 18.95 -10.35
C GLN A 81 -2.24 17.69 -9.48
N PHE A 82 -2.76 17.71 -8.26
CA PHE A 82 -2.82 16.56 -7.36
C PHE A 82 -3.61 15.40 -7.96
N ILE A 83 -4.84 15.66 -8.41
CA ILE A 83 -5.70 14.65 -9.06
C ILE A 83 -5.02 14.12 -10.32
N GLY A 84 -4.41 15.01 -11.13
CA GLY A 84 -3.65 14.63 -12.31
C GLY A 84 -2.48 13.71 -12.01
N LYS A 85 -1.68 14.01 -10.98
CA LYS A 85 -0.55 13.17 -10.53
C LYS A 85 -1.02 11.81 -10.02
N PHE A 86 -2.12 11.79 -9.25
CA PHE A 86 -2.74 10.55 -8.78
C PHE A 86 -3.16 9.66 -9.96
N LEU A 87 -3.92 10.22 -10.92
CA LEU A 87 -4.37 9.47 -12.09
C LEU A 87 -3.20 8.98 -12.93
N TYR A 88 -2.19 9.83 -13.14
CA TYR A 88 -0.96 9.46 -13.85
C TYR A 88 -0.31 8.24 -13.20
N LEU A 89 0.02 8.32 -11.90
CA LEU A 89 0.66 7.22 -11.16
C LEU A 89 -0.20 5.96 -11.18
N PHE A 90 -1.52 6.09 -11.02
CA PHE A 90 -2.44 4.96 -11.05
C PHE A 90 -2.43 4.26 -12.40
N PHE A 91 -2.62 4.98 -13.51
CA PHE A 91 -2.67 4.38 -14.85
C PHE A 91 -1.32 3.82 -15.29
N THR A 92 -0.21 4.54 -15.07
CA THR A 92 1.12 4.05 -15.49
C THR A 92 1.55 2.83 -14.68
N SER A 93 1.32 2.82 -13.36
CA SER A 93 1.57 1.63 -12.52
C SER A 93 0.70 0.44 -12.94
N THR A 94 -0.57 0.68 -13.29
CA THR A 94 -1.48 -0.37 -13.79
C THR A 94 -0.95 -0.98 -15.08
N VAL A 95 -0.58 -0.16 -16.06
CA VAL A 95 -0.04 -0.63 -17.34
C VAL A 95 1.24 -1.44 -17.14
N LEU A 96 2.16 -0.96 -16.29
CA LEU A 96 3.39 -1.68 -15.98
C LEU A 96 3.12 -3.02 -15.29
N GLY A 97 2.19 -3.05 -14.32
CA GLY A 97 1.80 -4.26 -13.61
C GLY A 97 1.17 -5.29 -14.55
N VAL A 98 0.26 -4.86 -15.42
CA VAL A 98 -0.35 -5.73 -16.44
C VAL A 98 0.71 -6.27 -17.40
N ALA A 99 1.63 -5.43 -17.88
CA ALA A 99 2.69 -5.86 -18.76
C ALA A 99 3.61 -6.90 -18.10
N ALA A 100 4.00 -6.69 -16.83
CA ALA A 100 4.82 -7.62 -16.07
C ALA A 100 4.10 -8.95 -15.79
N GLY A 101 2.80 -8.91 -15.48
CA GLY A 101 1.97 -10.11 -15.28
C GLY A 101 1.80 -10.94 -16.55
N LEU A 102 1.56 -10.28 -17.70
CA LEU A 102 1.49 -10.95 -19.01
C LEU A 102 2.85 -11.52 -19.41
N LEU A 103 3.94 -10.81 -19.13
CA LEU A 103 5.30 -11.28 -19.34
C LEU A 103 5.58 -12.54 -18.51
N SER A 104 5.17 -12.56 -17.24
CA SER A 104 5.25 -13.76 -16.37
C SER A 104 4.51 -14.95 -16.98
N ALA A 105 3.27 -14.75 -17.43
CA ALA A 105 2.49 -15.79 -18.09
C ALA A 105 3.16 -16.31 -19.37
N TYR A 106 3.74 -15.40 -20.18
CA TYR A 106 4.47 -15.76 -21.40
C TYR A 106 5.74 -16.57 -21.09
N ILE A 107 6.53 -16.13 -20.10
CA ILE A 107 7.75 -16.81 -19.63
C ILE A 107 7.41 -18.23 -19.22
N ILE A 108 6.43 -18.41 -18.32
CA ILE A 108 6.03 -19.74 -17.84
C ILE A 108 5.50 -20.62 -18.97
N LYS A 109 4.72 -20.07 -19.90
CA LYS A 109 4.21 -20.82 -21.06
C LYS A 109 5.32 -21.27 -22.01
N LYS A 110 6.35 -20.42 -22.24
CA LYS A 110 7.42 -20.70 -23.21
C LYS A 110 8.55 -21.53 -22.64
N LEU A 111 8.86 -21.37 -21.35
CA LEU A 111 9.77 -22.24 -20.60
C LEU A 111 9.08 -23.59 -20.31
N CYS A 112 8.83 -24.37 -21.37
CA CYS A 112 8.26 -25.72 -21.32
C CYS A 112 9.07 -26.67 -20.41
N PHE A 113 10.32 -26.32 -20.08
CA PHE A 113 11.20 -27.03 -19.13
C PHE A 113 10.84 -26.83 -17.65
N ALA A 114 10.01 -25.84 -17.30
CA ALA A 114 9.56 -25.61 -15.93
C ALA A 114 8.47 -26.60 -15.46
N ARG A 115 7.81 -27.25 -16.42
CA ARG A 115 6.64 -28.12 -16.20
C ARG A 115 6.91 -29.40 -15.40
N HIS A 116 8.17 -29.67 -15.07
CA HIS A 116 8.58 -30.87 -14.34
C HIS A 116 8.86 -30.64 -12.86
N SER A 117 8.97 -29.38 -12.41
CA SER A 117 9.32 -29.06 -11.03
C SER A 117 8.48 -27.91 -10.48
N THR A 118 7.60 -28.23 -9.55
CA THR A 118 6.75 -27.30 -8.81
C THR A 118 7.52 -26.09 -8.27
N ASP A 119 8.68 -26.33 -7.66
CA ASP A 119 9.46 -25.29 -6.98
C ASP A 119 9.94 -24.17 -7.93
N ARG A 120 10.26 -24.51 -9.17
CA ARG A 120 10.72 -23.53 -10.18
C ARG A 120 9.59 -22.62 -10.63
N GLU A 121 8.40 -23.18 -10.82
CA GLU A 121 7.22 -22.40 -11.21
C GLU A 121 6.89 -21.37 -10.12
N VAL A 122 6.86 -21.80 -8.85
CA VAL A 122 6.61 -20.91 -7.70
C VAL A 122 7.72 -19.85 -7.58
N ALA A 123 8.99 -20.24 -7.70
CA ALA A 123 10.11 -19.31 -7.63
C ALA A 123 10.06 -18.23 -8.72
N ILE A 124 9.73 -18.61 -9.96
CA ILE A 124 9.59 -17.65 -11.07
C ILE A 124 8.41 -16.70 -10.81
N MET A 125 7.28 -17.19 -10.29
CA MET A 125 6.14 -16.31 -9.97
C MET A 125 6.51 -15.26 -8.90
N ILE A 126 7.17 -15.68 -7.82
CA ILE A 126 7.65 -14.76 -6.77
C ILE A 126 8.67 -13.77 -7.34
N LEU A 127 9.63 -14.25 -8.13
CA LEU A 127 10.66 -13.41 -8.74
C LEU A 127 10.06 -12.36 -9.68
N MET A 128 9.07 -12.74 -10.50
CA MET A 128 8.40 -11.82 -11.43
C MET A 128 7.57 -10.77 -10.70
N ALA A 129 6.90 -11.14 -9.60
CA ALA A 129 6.17 -10.20 -8.76
C ALA A 129 7.14 -9.17 -8.16
N TYR A 130 8.27 -9.62 -7.61
CA TYR A 130 9.31 -8.75 -7.08
C TYR A 130 9.98 -7.88 -8.14
N LEU A 131 10.23 -8.43 -9.34
CA LEU A 131 10.79 -7.67 -10.46
C LEU A 131 9.86 -6.53 -10.88
N SER A 132 8.54 -6.75 -10.89
CA SER A 132 7.57 -5.70 -11.20
C SER A 132 7.60 -4.56 -10.19
N TYR A 133 7.81 -4.87 -8.90
CA TYR A 133 8.05 -3.88 -7.86
C TYR A 133 9.32 -3.07 -8.14
N MET A 134 10.44 -3.73 -8.39
CA MET A 134 11.71 -3.05 -8.61
C MET A 134 11.70 -2.16 -9.85
N LEU A 135 11.09 -2.62 -10.95
CA LEU A 135 10.93 -1.81 -12.16
C LEU A 135 10.09 -0.56 -11.92
N SER A 136 9.02 -0.66 -11.12
CA SER A 136 8.21 0.51 -10.80
C SER A 136 8.96 1.56 -9.98
N MET A 137 9.80 1.12 -9.04
CA MET A 137 10.62 2.04 -8.25
C MET A 137 11.69 2.74 -9.10
N LEU A 138 12.27 2.04 -10.08
CA LEU A 138 13.22 2.65 -11.03
C LEU A 138 12.57 3.69 -11.95
N LEU A 139 11.26 3.62 -12.13
CA LEU A 139 10.47 4.52 -12.98
C LEU A 139 9.74 5.60 -12.17
N ASP A 140 10.02 5.74 -10.87
CA ASP A 140 9.33 6.64 -9.93
C ASP A 140 7.80 6.46 -9.93
N LEU A 141 7.33 5.22 -10.11
CA LEU A 141 5.92 4.84 -10.10
C LEU A 141 5.51 4.21 -8.75
N SER A 142 4.21 4.04 -8.54
CA SER A 142 3.71 3.32 -7.35
C SER A 142 3.97 1.82 -7.50
N GLY A 143 4.91 1.31 -6.69
CA GLY A 143 5.26 -0.11 -6.73
C GLY A 143 4.25 -1.04 -6.10
N ILE A 144 3.55 -0.59 -5.07
CA ILE A 144 2.46 -1.34 -4.45
C ILE A 144 1.34 -1.58 -5.48
N LEU A 145 0.93 -0.53 -6.20
CA LEU A 145 -0.06 -0.64 -7.28
C LEU A 145 0.44 -1.55 -8.42
N THR A 146 1.70 -1.42 -8.81
CA THR A 146 2.27 -2.22 -9.90
C THR A 146 2.26 -3.71 -9.56
N VAL A 147 2.72 -4.10 -8.36
CA VAL A 147 2.72 -5.50 -7.92
C VAL A 147 1.29 -6.03 -7.77
N PHE A 148 0.36 -5.21 -7.29
CA PHE A 148 -1.04 -5.61 -7.15
C PHE A 148 -1.66 -5.99 -8.49
N PHE A 149 -1.58 -5.13 -9.50
CA PHE A 149 -2.10 -5.43 -10.83
C PHE A 149 -1.34 -6.57 -11.52
N CYS A 150 -0.02 -6.65 -11.28
CA CYS A 150 0.79 -7.80 -11.71
C CYS A 150 0.26 -9.11 -11.12
N GLY A 151 -0.07 -9.14 -9.83
CA GLY A 151 -0.69 -10.26 -9.13
C GLY A 151 -2.07 -10.65 -9.67
N ILE A 152 -2.93 -9.66 -9.96
CA ILE A 152 -4.25 -9.90 -10.59
C ILE A 152 -4.07 -10.60 -11.94
N VAL A 153 -3.19 -10.07 -12.80
CA VAL A 153 -2.95 -10.63 -14.12
C VAL A 153 -2.30 -12.01 -14.03
N MET A 154 -1.38 -12.24 -13.09
CA MET A 154 -0.82 -13.57 -12.84
C MET A 154 -1.88 -14.56 -12.36
N SER A 155 -2.80 -14.14 -11.48
CA SER A 155 -3.91 -14.98 -11.02
C SER A 155 -4.83 -15.40 -12.17
N HIS A 156 -5.03 -14.54 -13.17
CA HIS A 156 -5.88 -14.88 -14.31
C HIS A 156 -5.15 -15.70 -15.40
N TYR A 157 -3.95 -15.28 -15.79
CA TYR A 157 -3.23 -15.86 -16.94
C TYR A 157 -2.18 -16.89 -16.54
N THR A 158 -1.37 -16.59 -15.53
CA THR A 158 -0.27 -17.47 -15.09
C THR A 158 -0.82 -18.71 -14.38
N TRP A 159 -1.88 -18.55 -13.57
CA TRP A 159 -2.54 -19.65 -12.85
C TRP A 159 -2.94 -20.80 -13.77
N HIS A 160 -3.47 -20.49 -14.95
CA HIS A 160 -3.89 -21.50 -15.92
C HIS A 160 -2.71 -22.18 -16.64
N ASN A 161 -1.52 -21.57 -16.62
CA ASN A 161 -0.32 -22.11 -17.27
C ASN A 161 0.56 -22.97 -16.35
N VAL A 162 0.39 -22.88 -15.02
CA VAL A 162 1.15 -23.67 -14.03
C VAL A 162 0.50 -25.02 -13.72
N THR A 163 1.29 -25.94 -13.14
CA THR A 163 0.83 -27.27 -12.71
C THR A 163 -0.11 -27.21 -11.49
N GLU A 164 -0.98 -28.22 -11.31
CA GLU A 164 -1.90 -28.26 -10.14
C GLU A 164 -1.14 -28.29 -8.80
N SER A 165 -0.02 -29.00 -8.74
CA SER A 165 0.84 -29.00 -7.55
C SER A 165 1.36 -27.59 -7.24
N SER A 166 1.77 -26.83 -8.27
CA SER A 166 2.25 -25.45 -8.13
C SER A 166 1.17 -24.50 -7.67
N ARG A 167 -0.07 -24.67 -8.12
CA ARG A 167 -1.22 -23.88 -7.64
C ARG A 167 -1.44 -24.03 -6.14
N VAL A 168 -1.44 -25.27 -5.66
CA VAL A 168 -1.62 -25.58 -4.24
C VAL A 168 -0.46 -25.00 -3.42
N THR A 169 0.78 -25.27 -3.84
CA THR A 169 1.98 -24.74 -3.16
C THR A 169 1.97 -23.22 -3.13
N THR A 170 1.70 -22.55 -4.26
CA THR A 170 1.64 -21.08 -4.35
C THR A 170 0.60 -20.51 -3.40
N LYS A 171 -0.61 -21.08 -3.35
CA LYS A 171 -1.67 -20.62 -2.45
C LYS A 171 -1.22 -20.70 -0.99
N HIS A 172 -0.62 -21.81 -0.58
CA HIS A 172 -0.13 -21.96 0.79
C HIS A 172 1.06 -21.05 1.09
N THR A 173 2.03 -20.93 0.18
CA THR A 173 3.21 -20.08 0.36
C THR A 173 2.84 -18.60 0.50
N PHE A 174 1.95 -18.08 -0.35
CA PHE A 174 1.53 -16.68 -0.23
C PHE A 174 0.65 -16.46 1.01
N ALA A 175 -0.21 -17.41 1.38
CA ALA A 175 -1.01 -17.32 2.60
C ALA A 175 -0.14 -17.30 3.86
N THR A 176 0.86 -18.18 3.96
CA THR A 176 1.78 -18.20 5.12
C THR A 176 2.66 -16.96 5.17
N LEU A 177 3.17 -16.48 4.02
CA LEU A 177 3.97 -15.26 3.95
C LEU A 177 3.15 -14.04 4.37
N SER A 178 1.90 -13.94 3.91
CA SER A 178 0.97 -12.87 4.29
C SER A 178 0.71 -12.88 5.80
N PHE A 179 0.42 -14.04 6.38
CA PHE A 179 0.16 -14.18 7.81
C PHE A 179 1.39 -13.80 8.66
N ILE A 180 2.58 -14.20 8.25
CA ILE A 180 3.83 -13.81 8.93
C ILE A 180 4.05 -12.30 8.83
N ALA A 181 3.87 -11.71 7.65
CA ALA A 181 4.02 -10.27 7.44
C ALA A 181 3.03 -9.46 8.30
N GLU A 182 1.80 -9.93 8.42
CA GLU A 182 0.75 -9.32 9.25
C GLU A 182 1.14 -9.34 10.74
N ILE A 183 1.64 -10.47 11.26
CA ILE A 183 2.15 -10.54 12.64
C ILE A 183 3.27 -9.54 12.87
N PHE A 184 4.21 -9.42 11.93
CA PHE A 184 5.31 -8.46 12.05
C PHE A 184 4.82 -7.01 12.04
N LEU A 185 3.85 -6.67 11.19
CA LEU A 185 3.25 -5.33 11.15
C LEU A 185 2.57 -4.98 12.48
N PHE A 186 1.72 -5.87 13.01
CA PHE A 186 1.06 -5.63 14.29
C PHE A 186 2.03 -5.55 15.46
N LEU A 187 3.06 -6.39 15.48
CA LEU A 187 4.09 -6.34 16.51
C LEU A 187 4.86 -5.01 16.44
N TYR A 188 5.24 -4.58 15.24
CA TYR A 188 5.98 -3.33 15.04
C TYR A 188 5.16 -2.10 15.46
N VAL A 189 3.90 -1.99 14.99
CA VAL A 189 3.00 -0.91 15.39
C VAL A 189 2.70 -0.96 16.89
N GLY A 190 2.54 -2.15 17.47
CA GLY A 190 2.33 -2.34 18.91
C GLY A 190 3.54 -1.91 19.74
N MET A 191 4.76 -2.22 19.31
CA MET A 191 5.99 -1.74 19.95
C MET A 191 6.10 -0.22 19.87
N ASP A 192 5.84 0.37 18.70
CA ASP A 192 5.90 1.82 18.50
C ASP A 192 4.83 2.57 19.30
N ALA A 193 3.64 1.99 19.46
CA ALA A 193 2.59 2.56 20.30
C ALA A 193 2.97 2.59 21.79
N LEU A 194 3.74 1.60 22.26
CA LEU A 194 4.16 1.48 23.66
C LEU A 194 5.46 2.23 23.99
N ASP A 195 6.17 2.74 22.99
CA ASP A 195 7.42 3.50 23.17
C ASP A 195 7.15 4.94 23.66
N ILE A 196 7.11 5.11 24.98
CA ILE A 196 6.86 6.39 25.66
C ILE A 196 7.83 7.50 25.21
N ASP A 197 9.07 7.15 24.84
CA ASP A 197 10.07 8.15 24.45
C ASP A 197 9.78 8.73 23.06
N LYS A 198 9.23 7.92 22.14
CA LYS A 198 8.70 8.43 20.85
C LYS A 198 7.56 9.41 21.05
N TRP A 199 6.64 9.13 21.97
CA TRP A 199 5.52 10.04 22.30
C TRP A 199 5.99 11.36 22.92
N LYS A 200 6.99 11.31 23.81
CA LYS A 200 7.62 12.51 24.38
C LYS A 200 8.35 13.34 23.33
N LEU A 201 9.09 12.70 22.43
CA LEU A 201 9.77 13.36 21.31
C LEU A 201 8.79 14.02 20.36
N ALA A 202 7.68 13.34 20.01
CA ALA A 202 6.62 13.92 19.21
C ALA A 202 6.05 15.18 19.88
N SER A 203 5.63 15.09 21.15
CA SER A 203 5.14 16.25 21.93
C SER A 203 6.16 17.40 22.03
N SER A 204 7.44 17.08 22.26
CA SER A 204 8.50 18.08 22.40
C SER A 204 8.87 18.77 21.07
N ARG A 205 8.77 18.09 19.93
CA ARG A 205 9.00 18.66 18.60
C ARG A 205 7.94 19.72 18.24
N TYR A 206 6.68 19.48 18.61
CA TYR A 206 5.61 20.45 18.46
C TYR A 206 5.78 21.66 19.40
N LEU A 207 6.28 21.46 20.62
CA LEU A 207 6.62 22.57 21.53
C LEU A 207 7.79 23.43 21.01
N LEU A 208 8.82 22.82 20.43
CA LEU A 208 9.95 23.55 19.84
C LEU A 208 9.55 24.32 18.57
N LEU A 209 8.73 23.74 17.69
CA LEU A 209 8.20 24.43 16.50
C LEU A 209 7.24 25.58 16.88
N SER A 210 6.40 25.37 17.91
CA SER A 210 5.57 26.41 18.51
C SER A 210 6.43 27.55 19.04
N MET A 211 7.47 27.26 19.85
CA MET A 211 8.38 28.29 20.38
C MET A 211 9.21 29.00 19.31
N ASN A 212 9.60 28.34 18.23
CA ASN A 212 10.37 28.96 17.16
C ASN A 212 9.52 29.94 16.33
N ASN A 213 8.22 29.65 16.14
CA ASN A 213 7.26 30.59 15.53
C ASN A 213 6.98 31.82 16.41
N TYR A 214 7.12 31.73 17.75
CA TYR A 214 7.03 32.90 18.63
C TYR A 214 8.28 33.80 18.60
N LEU A 215 9.44 33.28 18.19
CA LEU A 215 10.68 34.06 18.11
C LEU A 215 10.83 34.81 16.78
N THR A 216 10.25 34.31 15.67
CA THR A 216 10.32 35.00 14.37
C THR A 216 9.37 36.20 14.24
N VAL A 217 8.34 36.31 15.10
CA VAL A 217 7.44 37.48 15.15
C VAL A 217 8.02 38.64 15.98
N ARG A 218 9.20 38.46 16.61
CA ARG A 218 9.84 39.49 17.46
C ARG A 218 11.08 40.15 16.88
N THR A 219 11.46 39.85 15.65
CA THR A 219 12.53 40.56 14.94
C THR A 219 11.98 41.16 13.65
N VAL A 220 11.20 42.23 13.82
CA VAL A 220 11.48 43.47 13.10
C VAL A 220 12.57 44.20 13.87
#